data_AF-A0A971JCG6-F1
#
_entry.id   AF-A0A971JCG6-F1
#
_cell.length_a   1.000
_cell.length_b   1.000
_cell.length_c   1.000
_cell.angle_alpha   90.00
_cell.angle_beta   90.00
_cell.angle_gamma   90.00
#
_symmetry.space_group_name_H-M   'P 1'
#
loop_
_entity.id
_entity.type
_entity.pdbx_description
1 polymer ?
#
loop_
_entity_poly.entity_id
_entity_poly.type
_entity_poly.pdbx_seq_one_letter_code
_entity_poly.pdbx_strand_id
1 'polypeptide(L)'
;MKDLQTLKEAYEGLEKEGYVIGELGAVTICTDGEVVGYPQAVGGCVSGEVMINMHSPYVLALSCLGEDLPCITNQMLSVIGGKVSYSKESGVNAMLVSNDGAVCYGKSIEEAVLCCKVLERAAMVYLTLAPFGDAKEVK
;
A
#
# COMPACT_ATOMS: atom_id res chain seq x y z
N MET A 1 12.30 13.21 17.06
CA MET A 1 13.35 12.19 17.30
C MET A 1 12.78 10.80 17.55
N LYS A 2 11.67 10.66 18.31
CA LYS A 2 10.99 9.35 18.46
C LYS A 2 10.37 8.86 17.16
N ASP A 3 9.78 9.76 16.37
CA ASP A 3 9.04 9.37 15.16
C ASP A 3 9.96 8.85 14.04
N LEU A 4 11.17 9.41 13.90
CA LEU A 4 12.12 8.97 12.88
C LEU A 4 12.70 7.58 13.16
N GLN A 5 12.94 7.26 14.43
CA GLN A 5 13.43 5.93 14.82
C GLN A 5 12.36 4.86 14.54
N THR A 6 11.11 5.14 14.90
CA THR A 6 9.98 4.24 14.62
C THR A 6 9.74 4.07 13.11
N LEU A 7 9.85 5.16 12.34
CA LEU A 7 9.77 5.12 10.88
C LEU A 7 10.84 4.22 10.27
N LYS A 8 12.08 4.34 10.75
CA LYS A 8 13.19 3.52 10.29
C LYS A 8 12.97 2.04 10.62
N GLU A 9 12.54 1.71 11.83
CA GLU A 9 12.23 0.33 12.23
C GLU A 9 11.10 -0.27 11.38
N ALA A 10 10.07 0.52 11.08
CA ALA A 10 8.99 0.11 10.20
C ALA A 10 9.48 -0.13 8.77
N TYR A 11 10.28 0.79 8.23
CA TYR A 11 10.89 0.67 6.91
C TYR A 11 11.78 -0.58 6.82
N GLU A 12 12.68 -0.80 7.78
CA GLU A 12 13.57 -1.97 7.80
C GLU A 12 12.78 -3.28 7.86
N GLY A 13 11.67 -3.29 8.61
CA GLY A 13 10.73 -4.42 8.63
C GLY A 13 10.07 -4.67 7.27
N LEU A 14 9.60 -3.62 6.60
CA LEU A 14 9.00 -3.70 5.27
C LEU A 14 10.02 -4.14 4.20
N GLU A 15 11.24 -3.62 4.27
CA GLU A 15 12.33 -3.93 3.33
C GLU A 15 12.75 -5.39 3.45
N LYS A 16 12.86 -5.91 4.68
CA LYS A 16 13.16 -7.32 4.94
C LYS A 16 12.09 -8.27 4.38
N GLU A 17 10.83 -7.86 4.40
CA GLU A 17 9.71 -8.61 3.81
C GLU A 17 9.56 -8.39 2.29
N GLY A 18 10.36 -7.48 1.70
CA GLY A 18 10.32 -7.18 0.27
C GLY A 18 9.15 -6.28 -0.17
N TYR A 19 8.54 -5.54 0.76
CA TYR A 19 7.43 -4.62 0.45
C TYR A 19 7.90 -3.27 -0.07
N VAL A 20 9.06 -2.82 0.39
CA VAL A 20 9.73 -1.60 -0.05
C VAL A 20 11.14 -1.96 -0.54
N ILE A 21 11.71 -1.14 -1.43
CA ILE A 21 13.00 -1.43 -2.06
C ILE A 21 13.88 -0.17 -2.00
N GLY A 22 14.86 -0.16 -1.10
CA GLY A 22 15.84 0.93 -1.00
C GLY A 22 15.22 2.32 -1.03
N GLU A 23 15.84 3.23 -1.77
CA GLU A 23 15.37 4.62 -1.91
C GLU A 23 14.12 4.79 -2.77
N LEU A 24 13.63 3.72 -3.43
CA LEU A 24 12.38 3.78 -4.22
C LEU A 24 11.16 3.70 -3.30
N GLY A 25 11.24 2.85 -2.28
CA GLY A 25 10.20 2.75 -1.27
C GLY A 25 10.37 3.80 -0.17
N ALA A 26 9.27 4.16 0.49
CA ALA A 26 9.29 5.14 1.56
C ALA A 26 8.14 4.91 2.54
N VAL A 27 8.38 5.23 3.81
CA VAL A 27 7.34 5.38 4.84
C VAL A 27 7.29 6.85 5.20
N THR A 28 6.13 7.48 5.01
CA THR A 28 5.90 8.90 5.29
C THR A 28 4.76 9.06 6.29
N ILE A 29 4.94 9.92 7.28
CA ILE A 29 3.90 10.34 8.23
C ILE A 29 3.62 11.81 7.95
N CYS A 30 2.34 12.13 7.78
CA CYS A 30 1.84 13.49 7.73
C CYS A 30 1.21 13.84 9.08
N THR A 31 1.79 14.74 9.86
CA THR A 31 1.19 15.34 11.06
C THR A 31 0.80 16.79 10.78
N ASP A 32 0.03 17.42 11.68
CA ASP A 32 -0.42 18.82 11.53
C ASP A 32 0.78 19.78 11.34
N GLY A 33 1.12 20.06 10.08
CA GLY A 33 2.17 21.00 9.69
C GLY A 33 3.54 20.38 9.38
N GLU A 34 3.76 19.07 9.57
CA GLU A 34 5.04 18.42 9.28
C GLU A 34 4.87 17.11 8.49
N VAL A 35 5.71 16.94 7.47
CA VAL A 35 5.80 15.70 6.69
C VAL A 35 7.17 15.09 6.97
N VAL A 36 7.18 13.94 7.64
CA VAL A 36 8.40 13.23 8.02
C VAL A 36 8.39 11.88 7.33
N GLY A 37 9.46 11.51 6.62
CA GLY A 37 9.54 10.21 5.98
C GLY A 37 10.95 9.64 5.96
N TYR A 38 11.01 8.34 5.72
CA TYR A 38 12.25 7.56 5.63
C TYR A 38 12.15 6.55 4.46
N PRO A 39 13.20 6.42 3.63
CA PRO A 39 14.44 7.20 3.60
C PRO A 39 14.25 8.63 3.10
N GLN A 40 13.14 8.92 2.41
CA GLN A 40 12.74 10.25 1.98
C GLN A 40 11.24 10.47 2.26
N ALA A 41 10.85 11.70 2.58
CA ALA A 41 9.44 12.09 2.65
C ALA A 41 8.84 12.26 1.25
N VAL A 42 7.70 11.62 1.00
CA VAL A 42 6.96 11.72 -0.27
C VAL A 42 5.62 12.40 0.00
N GLY A 43 5.20 13.32 -0.88
CA GLY A 43 3.89 13.97 -0.76
C GLY A 43 2.75 13.02 -1.15
N GLY A 44 1.58 13.17 -0.52
CA GLY A 44 0.38 12.38 -0.87
C GLY A 44 -0.53 12.00 0.29
N CYS A 45 -0.06 12.07 1.54
CA CYS A 45 -0.90 11.88 2.73
C CYS A 45 -1.59 13.17 3.20
N VAL A 46 -2.74 13.03 3.87
CA VAL A 46 -3.36 14.12 4.63
C VAL A 46 -2.88 14.12 6.08
N SER A 47 -3.10 15.22 6.80
CA SER A 47 -2.73 15.30 8.21
C SER A 47 -3.37 14.18 9.03
N GLY A 48 -2.56 13.50 9.84
CA GLY A 48 -2.94 12.35 10.66
C GLY A 48 -2.87 11.00 9.95
N GLU A 49 -2.40 10.93 8.70
CA GLU A 49 -2.19 9.67 7.97
C GLU A 49 -0.71 9.26 7.90
N VAL A 50 -0.51 7.95 7.87
CA VAL A 50 0.74 7.29 7.47
C VAL A 50 0.57 6.75 6.05
N MET A 51 1.59 6.95 5.23
CA MET A 51 1.66 6.54 3.83
C MET A 51 2.89 5.67 3.60
N ILE A 52 2.72 4.56 2.87
CA ILE A 52 3.82 3.67 2.49
C ILE A 52 3.83 3.52 0.97
N ASN A 53 4.95 3.88 0.35
CA ASN A 53 5.24 3.62 -1.06
C ASN A 53 5.80 2.21 -1.20
N MET A 54 4.99 1.33 -1.78
CA MET A 54 5.20 -0.11 -1.85
C MET A 54 5.53 -0.53 -3.29
N HIS A 55 6.56 -1.36 -3.43
CA HIS A 55 7.05 -1.89 -4.71
C HIS A 55 7.16 -3.42 -4.66
N SER A 56 6.28 -4.07 -3.90
CA SER A 56 6.29 -5.52 -3.76
C SER A 56 5.99 -6.23 -5.08
N PRO A 57 6.51 -7.45 -5.30
CA PRO A 57 6.49 -8.09 -6.61
C PRO A 57 5.10 -8.22 -7.24
N TYR A 58 4.09 -8.66 -6.49
CA TYR A 58 2.75 -8.86 -7.07
C TYR A 58 1.99 -7.55 -7.24
N VAL A 59 2.14 -6.59 -6.33
CA VAL A 59 1.60 -5.23 -6.50
C VAL A 59 2.23 -4.53 -7.69
N LEU A 60 3.54 -4.63 -7.88
CA LEU A 60 4.23 -4.08 -9.05
C LEU A 60 3.69 -4.72 -10.33
N ALA A 61 3.59 -6.05 -10.38
CA ALA A 61 3.04 -6.76 -11.54
C ALA A 61 1.59 -6.33 -11.84
N LEU A 62 0.77 -6.17 -10.81
CA LEU A 62 -0.60 -5.67 -10.94
C LEU A 62 -0.63 -4.23 -11.46
N SER A 63 0.26 -3.36 -10.99
CA SER A 63 0.35 -1.95 -11.43
C SER A 63 0.75 -1.79 -12.89
N CYS A 64 1.38 -2.81 -13.48
CA CYS A 64 1.71 -2.87 -14.90
C CYS A 64 0.56 -3.35 -15.78
N LEU A 65 -0.51 -3.92 -15.18
CA LEU A 65 -1.66 -4.45 -15.92
C LEU A 65 -2.56 -3.33 -16.46
N GLY A 66 -2.61 -2.17 -15.77
CA GLY A 66 -3.48 -1.05 -16.16
C GLY A 66 -4.95 -1.24 -15.77
N GLU A 67 -5.25 -2.23 -14.92
CA GLU A 67 -6.61 -2.53 -14.42
C GLU A 67 -6.71 -2.27 -12.91
N ASP A 68 -7.92 -1.97 -12.45
CA ASP A 68 -8.24 -1.92 -11.01
C ASP A 68 -8.14 -3.32 -10.40
N LEU A 69 -7.77 -3.40 -9.12
CA LEU A 69 -7.91 -4.63 -8.34
C LEU A 69 -9.32 -4.68 -7.72
N PRO A 70 -10.22 -5.57 -8.19
CA PRO A 70 -11.55 -5.72 -7.60
C PRO A 70 -11.46 -6.18 -6.13
N CYS A 71 -12.49 -5.90 -5.33
CA CYS A 71 -12.51 -6.29 -3.93
C CYS A 71 -12.86 -7.78 -3.75
N ILE A 72 -11.86 -8.66 -3.87
CA ILE A 72 -12.05 -10.11 -4.00
C ILE A 72 -11.89 -10.91 -2.70
N THR A 73 -11.46 -10.27 -1.60
CA THR A 73 -11.35 -10.94 -0.29
C THR A 73 -11.96 -10.09 0.84
N ASN A 74 -12.49 -10.75 1.87
CA ASN A 74 -12.97 -10.08 3.08
C ASN A 74 -11.84 -9.28 3.79
N GLN A 75 -10.59 -9.70 3.63
CA GLN A 75 -9.46 -8.97 4.19
C GLN A 75 -9.29 -7.61 3.50
N MET A 76 -9.45 -7.55 2.17
CA MET A 76 -9.46 -6.27 1.45
C MET A 76 -10.60 -5.39 1.93
N LEU A 77 -11.82 -5.91 2.01
CA LEU A 77 -12.97 -5.12 2.45
C LEU A 77 -12.75 -4.53 3.86
N SER A 78 -12.23 -5.32 4.79
CA SER A 78 -12.03 -4.88 6.18
C SER A 78 -10.82 -3.96 6.39
N VAL A 79 -9.73 -4.14 5.64
CA VAL A 79 -8.47 -3.40 5.85
C VAL A 79 -8.28 -2.29 4.83
N ILE A 80 -8.52 -2.59 3.56
CA ILE A 80 -8.34 -1.66 2.45
C ILE A 80 -9.60 -0.82 2.26
N GLY A 81 -10.79 -1.38 2.49
CA GLY A 81 -12.06 -0.65 2.39
C GLY A 81 -12.77 -0.79 1.04
N GLY A 82 -12.18 -1.46 0.06
CA GLY A 82 -12.82 -1.67 -1.25
C GLY A 82 -11.87 -2.10 -2.34
N LYS A 83 -12.28 -1.84 -3.59
CA LYS A 83 -11.44 -2.02 -4.78
C LYS A 83 -10.27 -1.03 -4.74
N VAL A 84 -9.16 -1.38 -5.38
CA VAL A 84 -7.97 -0.52 -5.45
C VAL A 84 -7.78 -0.06 -6.89
N SER A 85 -7.85 1.26 -7.09
CA SER A 85 -7.74 1.90 -8.41
C SER A 85 -6.53 2.83 -8.49
N TYR A 86 -6.32 3.46 -9.64
CA TYR A 86 -5.25 4.46 -9.87
C TYR A 86 -5.58 5.86 -9.32
N SER A 87 -6.72 6.00 -8.65
CA SER A 87 -7.15 7.22 -7.97
C SER A 87 -7.52 6.92 -6.53
N LYS A 88 -7.08 7.75 -5.58
CA LYS A 88 -7.45 7.58 -4.16
C LYS A 88 -8.95 7.78 -3.98
N GLU A 89 -9.67 6.69 -3.75
CA GLU A 89 -11.11 6.70 -3.46
C GLU A 89 -11.37 6.98 -1.97
N SER A 90 -12.50 7.63 -1.68
CA SER A 90 -12.86 7.94 -0.29
C SER A 90 -13.14 6.66 0.49
N GLY A 91 -12.46 6.48 1.62
CA GLY A 91 -12.57 5.28 2.45
C GLY A 91 -11.74 4.09 1.98
N VAL A 92 -10.94 4.25 0.92
CA VAL A 92 -10.02 3.22 0.42
C VAL A 92 -8.58 3.56 0.83
N ASN A 93 -7.95 2.65 1.56
CA ASN A 93 -6.61 2.80 2.13
C ASN A 93 -5.48 2.39 1.19
N ALA A 94 -5.74 2.22 -0.11
CA ALA A 94 -4.70 1.90 -1.08
C ALA A 94 -5.00 2.56 -2.44
N MET A 95 -3.93 2.82 -3.21
CA MET A 95 -4.01 3.34 -4.57
C MET A 95 -2.87 2.76 -5.40
N LEU A 96 -3.15 2.30 -6.61
CA LEU A 96 -2.12 1.84 -7.55
C LEU A 96 -1.39 3.02 -8.18
N VAL A 97 -0.11 2.82 -8.50
CA VAL A 97 0.72 3.76 -9.25
C VAL A 97 1.22 3.05 -10.50
N SER A 98 0.80 3.53 -11.67
CA SER A 98 1.05 2.85 -12.95
C SER A 98 2.53 2.57 -13.20
N ASN A 99 2.84 1.28 -13.42
CA ASN A 99 4.19 0.77 -13.66
C ASN A 99 5.21 1.02 -12.54
N ASP A 100 4.76 1.24 -11.31
CA ASP A 100 5.64 1.56 -10.17
C ASP A 100 5.30 0.74 -8.91
N GLY A 101 4.00 0.57 -8.62
CA GLY A 101 3.55 -0.22 -7.48
C GLY A 101 2.25 0.32 -6.90
N ALA A 102 2.24 0.58 -5.59
CA ALA A 102 1.10 1.16 -4.91
C ALA A 102 1.49 2.05 -3.74
N VAL A 103 0.54 2.85 -3.31
CA VAL A 103 0.59 3.60 -2.06
C VAL A 103 -0.44 3.03 -1.11
N CYS A 104 -0.02 2.66 0.10
CA CYS A 104 -0.90 2.22 1.18
C CYS A 104 -0.99 3.29 2.27
N TYR A 105 -2.18 3.43 2.85
CA TYR A 105 -2.50 4.43 3.86
C TYR A 105 -2.95 3.76 5.17
N GLY A 106 -2.81 4.46 6.29
CA GLY A 106 -3.35 4.06 7.58
C GLY A 106 -3.33 5.21 8.58
N LYS A 107 -4.07 5.09 9.69
CA LYS A 107 -4.03 6.08 10.79
C LYS A 107 -2.84 5.87 11.71
N SER A 108 -2.20 4.71 11.61
CA SER A 108 -0.96 4.38 12.28
C SER A 108 -0.05 3.61 11.33
N ILE A 109 1.22 3.46 11.71
CA ILE A 109 2.20 2.66 10.97
C ILE A 109 1.71 1.21 10.88
N GLU A 110 1.15 0.67 11.96
CA GLU A 110 0.65 -0.71 12.01
C GLU A 110 -0.51 -0.93 11.04
N GLU A 111 -1.44 0.02 10.95
CA GLU A 111 -2.54 -0.03 9.97
C GLU A 111 -2.02 0.04 8.53
N ALA A 112 -1.08 0.96 8.24
CA ALA A 112 -0.51 1.10 6.91
C ALA A 112 0.28 -0.16 6.50
N VAL A 113 1.07 -0.74 7.42
CA VAL A 113 1.80 -2.00 7.21
C VAL A 113 0.83 -3.17 7.00
N LEU A 114 -0.28 -3.21 7.73
CA LEU A 114 -1.32 -4.22 7.53
C LEU A 114 -1.96 -4.08 6.15
N CYS A 115 -2.22 -2.84 5.70
CA CYS A 115 -2.72 -2.55 4.36
C CYS A 115 -1.77 -3.09 3.29
N CYS A 116 -0.46 -2.83 3.39
CA CYS A 116 0.56 -3.40 2.51
C CYS A 116 0.45 -4.93 2.41
N LYS A 117 0.42 -5.61 3.57
CA LYS A 117 0.35 -7.08 3.65
C LYS A 117 -0.90 -7.64 2.96
N VAL A 118 -2.05 -7.00 3.17
CA VAL A 118 -3.32 -7.42 2.55
C VAL A 118 -3.31 -7.15 1.05
N LEU A 119 -2.78 -6.01 0.62
CA LEU A 119 -2.70 -5.63 -0.79
C LEU A 119 -1.81 -6.59 -1.58
N GLU A 120 -0.60 -6.90 -1.09
CA GLU A 120 0.29 -7.85 -1.75
C GLU A 120 -0.34 -9.24 -1.87
N ARG A 121 -0.98 -9.72 -0.80
CA ARG A 121 -1.68 -11.01 -0.82
C ARG A 121 -2.83 -10.99 -1.83
N ALA A 122 -3.60 -9.91 -1.89
CA ALA A 122 -4.71 -9.77 -2.82
C ALA A 122 -4.23 -9.72 -4.28
N ALA A 123 -3.18 -8.95 -4.57
CA ALA A 123 -2.56 -8.88 -5.89
C ALA A 123 -2.04 -10.26 -6.33
N MET A 124 -1.37 -10.98 -5.43
CA MET A 124 -0.91 -12.35 -5.68
C MET A 124 -2.07 -13.28 -6.04
N VAL A 125 -3.15 -13.26 -5.27
CA VAL A 125 -4.34 -14.09 -5.54
C VAL A 125 -4.97 -13.72 -6.89
N TYR A 126 -5.18 -12.42 -7.15
CA TYR A 126 -5.79 -11.94 -8.40
C TYR A 126 -5.00 -12.36 -9.64
N LEU A 127 -3.69 -12.08 -9.65
CA LEU A 127 -2.81 -12.41 -10.77
C LEU A 127 -2.68 -13.91 -10.98
N THR A 128 -2.69 -14.70 -9.90
CA THR A 128 -2.64 -16.17 -9.98
C THR A 128 -3.94 -16.76 -10.51
N LEU A 129 -5.08 -16.11 -10.25
CA LEU A 129 -6.39 -16.55 -10.72
C LEU A 129 -6.64 -16.20 -12.19
N ALA A 130 -6.05 -15.12 -12.71
CA ALA A 130 -6.32 -14.61 -14.05
C ALA A 130 -6.26 -15.66 -15.19
N PRO A 131 -5.32 -16.64 -15.22
CA PRO A 131 -5.33 -17.69 -16.25
C PRO A 131 -6.50 -18.67 -16.16
N PHE A 132 -7.19 -18.75 -15.02
CA PHE A 132 -8.26 -19.70 -14.74
C PHE A 132 -9.67 -19.08 -14.82
N GLY A 133 -9.75 -17.75 -14.84
CA GLY A 133 -11.00 -16.99 -15.01
C GLY A 133 -11.09 -15.75 -14.13
N ASP A 134 -12.26 -15.13 -14.13
CA ASP A 134 -12.49 -13.85 -13.44
C ASP A 134 -12.73 -14.03 -11.94
N ALA A 135 -12.06 -13.19 -11.16
CA ALA A 135 -12.26 -13.16 -9.72
C ALA A 135 -13.63 -12.56 -9.37
N LYS A 136 -14.32 -13.15 -8.39
CA LYS A 136 -15.62 -12.66 -7.92
C LYS A 136 -15.42 -11.71 -6.75
N GLU A 137 -16.09 -10.57 -6.82
CA GLU A 137 -16.11 -9.61 -5.72
C GLU A 137 -16.87 -10.13 -4.51
N VAL A 138 -16.42 -9.68 -3.33
CA VAL A 138 -17.14 -9.87 -2.08
C VAL A 138 -18.48 -9.13 -2.16
N LYS A 139 -19.52 -9.72 -1.56
CA LYS A 139 -20.87 -9.14 -1.47
C LYS A 139 -21.08 -8.40 -0.17
#